data_AF-A0A521ILW9-F1
#
_entry.id   AF-A0A521ILW9-F1
#
_cell.length_a   1.000
_cell.length_b   1.000
_cell.length_c   1.000
_cell.angle_alpha   90.00
_cell.angle_beta   90.00
_cell.angle_gamma   90.00
#
_symmetry.space_group_name_H-M   'P 1'
#
loop_
_entity.id
_entity.type
_entity.pdbx_description
1 polymer ?
#
loop_
_entity_poly.entity_id
_entity_poly.type
_entity_poly.pdbx_seq_one_letter_code
_entity_poly.pdbx_strand_id
1 'polypeptide(L)' 'MKKRTIGRITGGTVSYDGAWIKLVRVIGHDDVKDFDPFLMLDAFDSRNPEDYIKGFPWHPHRGERILLEMIADLC' A
#
# COMPACT_ATOMS: atom_id res chain seq x y z
N MET A 1 -10.91 11.69 27.31
CA MET A 1 -10.86 11.47 25.83
C MET A 1 -12.07 10.64 25.41
N LYS A 2 -12.77 11.05 24.35
CA LYS A 2 -13.87 10.26 23.76
C LYS A 2 -13.26 9.12 22.93
N LYS A 3 -13.69 7.88 23.15
CA LYS A 3 -13.26 6.74 22.32
C LYS A 3 -13.90 6.83 20.94
N ARG A 4 -13.11 6.63 19.88
CA ARG A 4 -13.64 6.50 18.51
C ARG A 4 -14.16 5.08 18.32
N THR A 5 -15.25 4.96 17.56
CA THR A 5 -15.77 3.66 17.09
C THR A 5 -15.17 3.34 15.72
N ILE A 6 -15.07 2.05 15.39
CA ILE A 6 -14.60 1.60 14.07
C ILE A 6 -15.70 1.90 13.05
N GLY A 7 -15.37 2.67 12.01
CA GLY A 7 -16.30 3.00 10.91
C GLY A 7 -16.29 1.97 9.78
N ARG A 8 -15.12 1.38 9.50
CA ARG A 8 -14.91 0.39 8.43
C ARG A 8 -13.72 -0.50 8.76
N ILE A 9 -13.80 -1.77 8.35
CA ILE A 9 -12.68 -2.72 8.34
C ILE A 9 -12.49 -3.14 6.89
N THR A 10 -11.30 -2.89 6.34
CA THR A 10 -10.91 -3.30 4.97
C THR A 10 -9.72 -4.26 5.08
N GLY A 11 -9.75 -5.35 4.31
CA GLY A 11 -8.61 -6.26 4.13
C GLY A 11 -7.87 -5.97 2.83
N GLY A 12 -6.64 -6.48 2.71
CA GLY A 12 -5.85 -6.31 1.49
C GLY A 12 -6.06 -7.42 0.46
N THR A 13 -5.80 -7.09 -0.81
CA THR A 13 -5.80 -8.04 -1.92
C THR A 13 -4.43 -8.10 -2.58
N VAL A 14 -3.97 -9.31 -2.94
CA VAL A 14 -2.73 -9.49 -3.70
C VAL A 14 -2.84 -8.79 -5.04
N SER A 15 -1.87 -7.92 -5.33
CA SER A 15 -1.77 -7.15 -6.56
C SER A 15 -0.35 -7.20 -7.11
N TYR A 16 -0.18 -6.75 -8.36
CA TYR A 16 1.12 -6.62 -8.99
C TYR A 16 1.25 -5.22 -9.60
N ASP A 17 2.42 -4.60 -9.40
CA ASP A 17 2.68 -3.23 -9.86
C ASP A 17 4.15 -3.05 -10.28
N GLY A 18 4.48 -1.93 -10.93
CA GLY A 18 5.82 -1.63 -11.43
C GLY A 18 6.33 -2.71 -12.39
N ALA A 19 7.50 -3.26 -12.10
CA ALA A 19 8.09 -4.35 -12.89
C ALA A 19 7.64 -5.74 -12.38
N TRP A 20 6.33 -5.93 -12.18
CA TRP A 20 5.72 -7.17 -11.63
C TRP A 20 6.06 -7.45 -10.17
N ILE A 21 6.21 -6.41 -9.35
CA ILE A 21 6.35 -6.59 -7.91
C ILE A 21 5.04 -7.08 -7.33
N LYS A 22 5.11 -8.13 -6.51
CA LYS A 22 3.99 -8.63 -5.72
C LYS A 22 3.83 -7.80 -4.46
N LEU A 23 2.61 -7.32 -4.22
CA LEU A 23 2.26 -6.53 -3.04
C LEU A 23 0.85 -6.86 -2.55
N VAL A 24 0.51 -6.38 -1.36
CA VAL A 24 -0.87 -6.40 -0.85
C VAL A 24 -1.40 -4.97 -0.87
N ARG A 25 -2.42 -4.72 -1.70
CA ARG A 25 -3.11 -3.43 -1.76
C ARG A 25 -4.25 -3.42 -0.76
N VAL A 26 -4.19 -2.52 0.22
CA VAL A 26 -5.19 -2.41 1.30
C VAL A 26 -6.18 -1.29 1.05
N ILE A 27 -5.72 -0.15 0.53
CA ILE A 27 -6.57 0.97 0.10
C ILE A 27 -6.32 1.17 -1.39
N GLY A 28 -7.40 1.27 -2.18
CA GLY A 28 -7.34 1.57 -3.60
C GLY A 28 -8.52 2.42 -4.08
N HIS A 29 -8.78 2.37 -5.38
CA HIS A 29 -9.77 3.22 -6.06
C HIS A 29 -11.16 3.21 -5.38
N ASP A 30 -11.65 2.02 -5.00
CA ASP A 30 -12.99 1.85 -4.44
C ASP A 30 -13.11 2.31 -2.98
N ASP A 31 -11.97 2.49 -2.30
CA ASP A 31 -11.90 2.85 -0.88
C ASP A 31 -11.69 4.37 -0.67
N VAL A 32 -11.29 5.13 -1.70
CA VAL A 32 -10.87 6.56 -1.58
C VAL A 32 -11.86 7.43 -0.81
N LYS A 33 -13.18 7.23 -0.98
CA LYS A 33 -14.19 8.02 -0.29
C LYS A 33 -14.20 7.81 1.23
N ASP A 34 -13.89 6.60 1.68
CA ASP A 34 -13.89 6.24 3.11
C ASP A 34 -12.57 6.62 3.79
N PHE A 35 -11.49 6.76 3.01
CA PHE A 35 -10.12 6.97 3.50
C PHE A 35 -9.48 8.32 3.10
N ASP A 36 -10.23 9.25 2.50
CA ASP A 36 -9.79 10.64 2.24
C ASP A 36 -9.09 11.23 3.49
N PRO A 37 -7.82 11.69 3.40
CA PRO A 37 -7.04 12.04 2.21
C PRO A 37 -6.07 10.98 1.66
N PHE A 38 -6.19 9.72 2.07
CA PHE A 38 -5.35 8.64 1.59
C PHE A 38 -5.94 8.00 0.33
N LEU A 39 -5.16 8.00 -0.74
CA LEU A 39 -5.58 7.46 -2.04
C LEU A 39 -5.20 5.98 -2.23
N MET A 40 -4.12 5.54 -1.58
CA MET A 40 -3.56 4.21 -1.75
C MET A 40 -2.71 3.82 -0.53
N LEU A 41 -2.73 2.54 -0.20
CA LEU A 41 -1.84 1.93 0.78
C LEU A 41 -1.48 0.53 0.31
N ASP A 42 -0.20 0.34 0.00
CA ASP A 42 0.38 -0.95 -0.41
C ASP A 42 1.35 -1.44 0.67
N ALA A 43 1.29 -2.74 0.96
CA ALA A 43 2.18 -3.43 1.89
C ALA A 43 3.06 -4.45 1.14
N PHE A 44 4.34 -4.47 1.52
CA PHE A 44 5.35 -5.38 0.97
C PHE A 44 5.96 -6.17 2.12
N ASP A 45 5.83 -7.49 2.10
CA ASP A 45 6.31 -8.38 3.17
C ASP A 45 6.76 -9.75 2.61
N SER A 46 7.39 -9.74 1.44
CA SER A 46 7.91 -10.98 0.86
C SER A 46 9.34 -11.24 1.29
N ARG A 47 9.61 -12.47 1.74
CA ARG A 47 10.97 -12.99 1.96
C ARG A 47 11.58 -13.59 0.68
N ASN A 48 10.82 -13.70 -0.40
CA ASN A 48 11.31 -14.18 -1.68
C ASN A 48 11.80 -12.99 -2.53
N PRO A 49 13.11 -12.87 -2.81
CA PRO A 49 13.65 -11.76 -3.59
C PRO A 49 12.99 -11.59 -4.97
N GLU A 50 12.60 -12.68 -5.61
CA GLU A 50 11.96 -12.63 -6.94
C GLU A 50 10.64 -11.84 -6.95
N ASP A 51 9.99 -11.70 -5.79
CA ASP A 51 8.73 -10.96 -5.67
C ASP A 51 8.93 -9.43 -5.70
N TYR A 52 10.14 -8.91 -5.45
CA TYR A 52 10.38 -7.47 -5.31
C TYR A 52 11.67 -6.94 -5.98
N ILE A 53 12.61 -7.80 -6.37
CA ILE A 53 13.93 -7.38 -6.86
C ILE A 53 13.88 -6.50 -8.12
N LYS A 54 12.82 -6.65 -8.93
CA LYS A 54 12.64 -5.90 -10.18
C LYS A 54 12.32 -4.41 -9.95
N GLY A 55 11.90 -4.04 -8.75
CA GLY A 55 11.67 -2.66 -8.36
C GLY A 55 10.43 -2.02 -9.02
N PHE A 56 10.31 -0.72 -8.74
CA PHE A 56 9.46 0.19 -9.49
C PHE A 56 10.37 1.00 -10.42
N PRO A 57 10.33 0.74 -11.75
CA PRO A 57 11.03 1.58 -12.71
C PRO A 57 10.59 3.04 -12.58
N TRP A 58 11.39 3.96 -13.11
CA TRP A 58 11.03 5.38 -13.10
C TRP A 58 9.65 5.59 -13.74
N HIS A 59 8.75 6.25 -13.01
CA HIS A 59 7.41 6.61 -13.46
C HIS A 59 6.97 7.92 -12.81
N PRO A 60 6.19 8.76 -13.52
CA PRO A 60 5.78 10.07 -13.02
C PRO A 60 4.62 9.99 -12.03
N HIS A 61 4.56 10.97 -11.12
CA HIS A 61 3.42 11.23 -10.22
C HIS A 61 3.06 12.72 -10.25
N ARG A 62 1.78 13.06 -10.07
CA ARG A 62 1.32 14.45 -10.11
C ARG A 62 0.10 14.65 -9.22
N GLY A 63 0.25 15.50 -8.21
CA GLY A 63 -0.87 15.88 -7.34
C GLY A 63 -1.01 14.98 -6.12
N GLU A 64 -0.27 13.87 -6.03
CA GLU A 64 -0.15 13.05 -4.83
C GLU A 64 1.15 13.32 -4.06
N ARG A 65 1.17 12.93 -2.79
CA ARG A 65 2.39 12.77 -2.00
C ARG A 65 2.55 11.28 -1.68
N ILE A 66 3.71 10.74 -2.03
CA ILE A 66 4.08 9.38 -1.67
C ILE A 66 4.87 9.42 -0.36
N LEU A 67 4.51 8.53 0.56
CA LEU A 67 5.30 8.21 1.74
C LEU A 67 5.69 6.74 1.64
N LEU A 68 6.99 6.45 1.75
CA LEU A 68 7.51 5.11 1.91
C LEU A 68 8.02 4.97 3.34
N GLU A 69 7.49 3.99 4.05
CA GLU A 69 7.96 3.61 5.39
C GLU A 69 8.55 2.21 5.32
N MET A 70 9.80 2.08 5.77
CA MET A 70 10.44 0.79 5.95
C MET A 70 10.23 0.35 7.40
N ILE A 71 9.43 -0.69 7.59
CA ILE A 71 9.24 -1.31 8.89
C ILE A 71 10.33 -2.37 9.04
N ALA A 72 11.37 -2.06 9.81
CA ALA A 72 12.34 -3.06 10.23
C ALA A 72 11.69 -3.99 11.27
N ASP A 73 12.02 -5.28 11.20
CA ASP A 73 11.68 -6.29 12.22
C ASP A 73 10.17 -6.61 12.39
N LEU A 74 9.52 -7.16 11.35
CA LEU A 74 8.33 -8.01 11.51
C LEU A 74 8.70 -9.51 11.66
N CYS A 75 9.92 -9.78 12.14
CA CYS A 75 10.43 -11.11 12.48
C CYS A 75 11.16 -11.08 13.81
#